data_AF-A0A1H0WZV9-F1
#
_entry.id   AF-A0A1H0WZV9-F1
#
_cell.length_a   1.000
_cell.length_b   1.000
_cell.length_c   1.000
_cell.angle_alpha   90.00
_cell.angle_beta   90.00
_cell.angle_gamma   90.00
#
_symmetry.space_group_name_H-M   'P 1'
#
loop_
_entity.id
_entity.type
_entity.pdbx_description
1 polymer ?
#
loop_
_entity_poly.entity_id
_entity_poly.type
_entity_poly.pdbx_seq_one_letter_code
_entity_poly.pdbx_strand_id
1 'polypeptide(L)'
;MLYEIISGILQSIGQDSSLNTEKIDKNIKQLRKYEWFNGLYESETYRHLFFGNRKVRKYLQSSLTAKKMMRNQEAQEKFKQLLDKQEKDYQNALK
;
A
#
# COMPACT_ATOMS: atom_id res chain seq x y z
N MET A 1 25.02 -7.05 -6.20
CA MET A 1 23.93 -7.10 -7.20
C MET A 1 22.79 -7.95 -6.65
N LEU A 2 21.84 -7.35 -5.93
CA LEU A 2 20.78 -8.05 -5.16
C LEU A 2 19.37 -7.52 -5.52
N TYR A 3 19.11 -7.20 -6.79
CA TYR A 3 17.85 -6.53 -7.20
C TYR A 3 16.87 -7.35 -8.05
N GLU A 4 17.18 -8.60 -8.41
CA GLU A 4 16.37 -9.33 -9.40
C GLU A 4 15.21 -10.19 -8.82
N ILE A 5 15.16 -10.47 -7.51
CA ILE A 5 14.23 -11.51 -7.01
C ILE A 5 12.89 -10.96 -6.46
N ILE A 6 12.76 -9.65 -6.22
CA ILE A 6 11.58 -9.11 -5.51
C ILE A 6 10.36 -8.92 -6.43
N SER A 7 10.55 -8.84 -7.76
CA SER A 7 9.47 -8.66 -8.73
C SER A 7 8.44 -9.80 -8.73
N GLY A 8 8.86 -11.03 -8.38
CA GLY A 8 7.99 -12.21 -8.39
C GLY A 8 6.94 -12.24 -7.28
N ILE A 9 7.22 -11.67 -6.11
CA ILE A 9 6.32 -11.76 -4.94
C ILE A 9 5.11 -10.80 -5.07
N LEU A 10 5.27 -9.70 -5.80
CA LEU A 10 4.16 -8.77 -6.04
C LEU A 10 3.18 -9.26 -7.12
N GLN A 11 3.57 -10.21 -7.97
CA GLN A 11 2.73 -10.69 -9.06
C GLN A 11 1.74 -11.79 -8.62
N SER A 12 1.97 -12.48 -7.50
CA SER A 12 1.12 -13.60 -7.06
C SER A 12 -0.01 -13.23 -6.09
N ILE A 13 -0.23 -11.94 -5.79
CA ILE A 13 -1.37 -11.51 -4.94
C ILE A 13 -2.67 -11.58 -5.75
N GLY A 14 -3.19 -12.80 -5.87
CA GLY A 14 -4.61 -13.17 -5.84
C GLY A 14 -5.46 -12.72 -7.02
N GLN A 15 -6.01 -13.70 -7.73
CA GLN A 15 -7.00 -13.61 -8.80
C GLN A 15 -8.40 -13.10 -8.35
N ASP A 16 -8.49 -12.45 -7.19
CA ASP A 16 -9.73 -11.81 -6.76
C ASP A 16 -9.81 -10.42 -7.42
N SER A 17 -10.72 -10.27 -8.38
CA SER A 17 -10.87 -9.07 -9.20
C SER A 17 -11.54 -7.93 -8.41
N SER A 18 -12.19 -8.22 -7.30
CA SER A 18 -12.93 -7.23 -6.51
C SER A 18 -12.15 -6.73 -5.29
N LEU A 19 -12.32 -5.44 -4.98
CA LEU A 19 -11.84 -4.87 -3.72
C LEU A 19 -12.87 -5.13 -2.62
N ASN A 20 -12.43 -5.67 -1.49
CA ASN A 20 -13.24 -5.80 -0.29
C ASN A 20 -12.98 -4.59 0.61
N THR A 21 -13.82 -3.57 0.50
CA THR A 21 -13.70 -2.30 1.24
C THR A 21 -13.71 -2.50 2.75
N GLU A 22 -14.57 -3.36 3.29
CA GLU A 22 -14.63 -3.63 4.74
C GLU A 22 -13.29 -4.18 5.27
N LYS A 23 -12.68 -5.11 4.53
CA LYS A 23 -11.38 -5.68 4.89
C LYS A 23 -10.26 -4.65 4.80
N ILE A 24 -10.30 -3.78 3.79
CA ILE A 24 -9.36 -2.67 3.64
C ILE A 24 -9.48 -1.73 4.83
N ASP A 25 -10.69 -1.28 5.16
CA ASP A 25 -10.94 -0.34 6.25
C ASP A 25 -10.54 -0.91 7.61
N LYS A 26 -10.81 -2.21 7.84
CA LYS A 26 -10.36 -2.91 9.03
C LYS A 26 -8.83 -2.93 9.15
N ASN A 27 -8.11 -3.20 8.05
CA ASN A 27 -6.65 -3.20 8.05
C ASN A 27 -6.10 -1.78 8.24
N ILE A 28 -6.67 -0.77 7.58
CA ILE A 28 -6.33 0.65 7.77
C ILE A 28 -6.51 1.04 9.24
N LYS A 29 -7.65 0.69 9.87
CA LYS A 29 -7.91 0.98 11.29
C LYS A 29 -6.84 0.38 12.22
N GLN A 30 -6.29 -0.79 11.89
CA GLN A 30 -5.19 -1.37 12.67
C GLN A 30 -3.85 -0.66 12.41
N LEU A 31 -3.55 -0.31 11.16
CA LEU A 31 -2.31 0.38 10.79
C LEU A 31 -2.27 1.82 11.33
N ARG A 32 -3.43 2.50 11.40
CA ARG A 32 -3.56 3.84 12.01
C ARG A 32 -3.25 3.92 13.51
N LYS A 33 -2.97 2.80 14.17
CA LYS A 33 -2.43 2.78 15.54
C LYS A 33 -0.94 3.11 15.60
N TYR A 34 -0.27 3.18 14.45
CA TYR A 34 1.17 3.41 14.34
C TYR A 34 1.45 4.75 13.68
N GLU A 35 2.29 5.57 14.31
CA GLU A 35 2.57 6.95 13.86
C GLU A 35 3.11 7.01 12.43
N TRP A 36 4.01 6.09 12.05
CA TRP A 36 4.58 6.04 10.70
C TRP A 36 3.50 5.92 9.62
N PHE A 37 2.41 5.19 9.89
CA PHE A 37 1.33 5.01 8.94
C PHE A 37 0.41 6.23 8.91
N ASN A 38 0.14 6.85 10.06
CA ASN A 38 -0.66 8.08 10.11
C ASN A 38 0.00 9.21 9.32
N GLY A 39 1.33 9.36 9.42
CA GLY A 39 2.07 10.34 8.61
C GLY A 39 1.88 10.15 7.10
N LEU A 40 1.72 8.91 6.63
CA LEU A 40 1.42 8.63 5.22
C LEU A 40 -0.06 8.81 4.89
N TYR A 41 -0.96 8.37 5.77
CA TYR A 41 -2.41 8.38 5.55
C TYR A 41 -3.00 9.80 5.55
N GLU A 42 -2.46 10.68 6.39
CA GLU A 42 -2.92 12.06 6.57
C GLU A 42 -2.17 13.04 5.65
N SER A 43 -1.08 12.61 5.03
CA SER A 43 -0.34 13.39 4.04
C SER A 43 -1.22 13.75 2.85
N GLU A 44 -1.29 15.05 2.53
CA GLU A 44 -2.00 15.55 1.34
C GLU A 44 -1.49 14.92 0.05
N THR A 45 -0.18 14.63 -0.02
CA THR A 45 0.45 13.95 -1.15
C THR A 45 -0.22 12.61 -1.43
N TYR A 46 -0.31 11.72 -0.43
CA TYR A 46 -0.78 10.36 -0.66
C TYR A 46 -2.27 10.14 -0.42
N ARG A 47 -2.97 11.10 0.20
CA ARG A 47 -4.36 10.92 0.65
C ARG A 47 -5.27 10.37 -0.43
N HIS A 48 -5.19 10.89 -1.65
CA HIS A 48 -6.02 10.45 -2.76
C HIS A 48 -5.79 8.98 -3.17
N LEU A 49 -4.57 8.45 -2.96
CA LEU A 49 -4.23 7.07 -3.30
C LEU A 49 -4.96 6.06 -2.40
N PHE A 50 -5.20 6.38 -1.13
CA PHE A 50 -5.92 5.50 -0.21
C PHE A 50 -7.38 5.30 -0.61
N PHE A 51 -7.99 6.28 -1.29
CA PHE A 51 -9.40 6.24 -1.71
C PHE A 51 -9.57 5.78 -3.16
N GLY A 52 -8.73 6.29 -4.08
CA GLY A 52 -8.90 6.10 -5.51
C GLY A 52 -7.97 5.07 -6.15
N ASN A 53 -6.80 4.79 -5.59
CA ASN A 53 -5.81 3.95 -6.26
C ASN A 53 -6.04 2.46 -5.98
N ARG A 54 -6.45 1.72 -7.03
CA ARG A 54 -6.74 0.28 -6.93
C ARG A 54 -5.56 -0.56 -6.45
N LYS A 55 -4.32 -0.22 -6.82
CA LYS A 55 -3.12 -1.00 -6.41
C LYS A 55 -2.84 -0.82 -4.92
N VAL A 56 -2.90 0.42 -4.42
CA VAL A 56 -2.75 0.73 -2.98
C VAL A 56 -3.84 0.04 -2.17
N ARG A 57 -5.10 0.15 -2.61
CA ARG A 57 -6.24 -0.50 -1.95
C ARG A 57 -6.13 -2.03 -1.95
N LYS A 58 -5.72 -2.64 -3.06
CA LYS A 58 -5.48 -4.09 -3.14
C LYS A 58 -4.34 -4.52 -2.19
N TYR A 59 -3.29 -3.72 -2.08
CA TYR A 59 -2.19 -3.99 -1.14
C TYR A 59 -2.67 -3.99 0.32
N LEU A 60 -3.50 -3.00 0.68
CA LEU A 60 -4.09 -2.86 2.02
C LEU A 60 -5.15 -3.93 2.34
N GLN A 61 -5.76 -4.56 1.34
CA GLN A 61 -6.70 -5.66 1.53
C GLN A 61 -6.04 -6.92 2.12
N SER A 62 -4.75 -7.13 1.87
CA SER A 62 -4.01 -8.29 2.38
C SER A 62 -3.75 -8.17 3.89
N SER A 63 -4.47 -8.94 4.70
CA SER A 63 -4.24 -8.99 6.15
C SER A 63 -2.86 -9.53 6.51
N LEU A 64 -2.25 -10.39 5.68
CA LEU A 64 -0.87 -10.84 5.87
C LEU A 64 0.10 -9.67 5.70
N THR A 65 -0.07 -8.89 4.63
CA THR A 65 0.76 -7.72 4.35
C THR A 65 0.59 -6.64 5.43
N ALA A 66 -0.65 -6.34 5.84
CA ALA A 66 -0.94 -5.41 6.92
C ALA A 66 -0.27 -5.83 8.23
N LYS A 67 -0.40 -7.11 8.63
CA LYS A 67 0.28 -7.64 9.83
C LYS A 67 1.80 -7.55 9.72
N LYS A 68 2.36 -7.75 8.53
CA LYS A 68 3.82 -7.62 8.30
C LYS A 68 4.28 -6.17 8.49
N MET A 69 3.56 -5.20 7.94
CA MET A 69 3.88 -3.77 8.09
C MET A 69 3.86 -3.30 9.55
N MET A 70 3.01 -3.90 10.40
CA MET A 70 2.98 -3.59 11.84
C MET A 70 4.25 -3.97 12.59
N ARG A 71 5.05 -4.91 12.06
CA ARG A 71 6.16 -5.56 12.78
C ARG A 71 7.52 -5.39 12.11
N ASN A 72 7.57 -4.90 10.87
CA ASN A 72 8.77 -4.94 10.06
C ASN A 72 8.92 -3.63 9.25
N GLN A 73 10.01 -2.91 9.50
CA GLN A 73 10.30 -1.62 8.87
C GLN A 73 10.55 -1.73 7.35
N GLU A 74 11.17 -2.82 6.87
CA GLU A 74 11.35 -3.05 5.44
C GLU A 74 10.00 -3.18 4.71
N ALA A 75 8.99 -3.78 5.35
CA ALA A 75 7.64 -3.84 4.81
C ALA A 75 6.95 -2.47 4.81
N GLN A 76 7.22 -1.61 5.80
CA GLN A 76 6.75 -0.23 5.81
C GLN A 76 7.37 0.58 4.66
N GLU A 77 8.68 0.43 4.46
CA GLU A 77 9.40 1.10 3.38
C GLU A 77 8.90 0.63 2.00
N LYS A 78 8.67 -0.67 1.81
CA LYS A 78 8.06 -1.20 0.59
C LYS A 78 6.67 -0.61 0.31
N PHE A 79 5.89 -0.38 1.36
CA PHE A 79 4.59 0.28 1.20
C PHE A 79 4.75 1.76 0.81
N LYS A 80 5.70 2.47 1.43
CA LYS A 80 6.02 3.84 1.05
C LYS A 80 6.48 3.94 -0.40
N GLN A 81 7.36 3.03 -0.86
CA GLN A 81 7.81 2.98 -2.26
C GLN A 81 6.65 2.72 -3.24
N LEU A 82 5.66 1.91 -2.84
CA LEU A 82 4.43 1.74 -3.61
C LEU A 82 3.66 3.06 -3.72
N LEU A 83 3.50 3.81 -2.62
CA LEU A 83 2.85 5.12 -2.63
C LEU A 83 3.61 6.11 -3.52
N ASP A 84 4.92 6.24 -3.36
CA ASP A 84 5.78 7.12 -4.17
C ASP A 84 5.66 6.82 -5.67
N LYS A 85 5.64 5.53 -6.03
CA LYS A 85 5.46 5.12 -7.42
C LYS A 85 4.07 5.51 -7.95
N GLN A 86 3.02 5.25 -7.18
CA GLN A 86 1.65 5.55 -7.62
C GLN A 86 1.37 7.05 -7.67
N GLU A 87 1.99 7.83 -6.78
CA GLU A 87 1.97 9.29 -6.83
C GLU A 87 2.60 9.80 -8.13
N LYS A 88 3.82 9.33 -8.43
CA LYS A 88 4.51 9.69 -9.67
C LYS A 88 3.71 9.32 -10.92
N ASP A 89 3.14 8.11 -10.94
CA ASP A 89 2.27 7.65 -12.04
C ASP A 89 1.04 8.57 -12.20
N TYR A 90 0.41 8.97 -11.10
CA TYR A 90 -0.74 9.89 -11.10
C TYR A 90 -0.37 11.28 -11.64
N GLN A 91 0.69 11.89 -11.12
CA GLN A 91 1.15 13.21 -11.55
C GLN A 91 1.57 13.24 -13.03
N ASN A 92 2.12 12.14 -13.54
CA ASN A 92 2.47 12.03 -14.96
C ASN A 92 1.23 11.91 -15.86
N ALA A 93 0.15 11.30 -15.39
CA ALA A 93 -1.09 11.16 -16.15
C ALA A 93 -1.92 12.46 -16.24
N LEU A 94 -1.63 13.45 -15.39
CA LEU A 94 -2.27 14.77 -15.40
C LEU A 94 -1.58 15.80 -16.31
N LYS A 95 -0.38 15.48 -16.83
CA LYS A 95 0.37 16.32 -17.77
C LYS A 95 -0.01 15.98 -19.20
#